data_AF-A0A380FGY2-F1
#
_entry.id   AF-A0A380FGY2-F1
#
_cell.length_a   1.000
_cell.length_b   1.000
_cell.length_c   1.000
_cell.angle_alpha   90.00
_cell.angle_beta   90.00
_cell.angle_gamma   90.00
#
_symmetry.space_group_name_H-M   'P 1'
#
loop_
_entity.id
_entity.type
_entity.pdbx_description
1 polymer ?
#
loop_
_entity_poly.entity_id
_entity_poly.type
_entity_poly.pdbx_seq_one_letter_code
_entity_poly.pdbx_strand_id
1 'polypeptide(L)'
;MHLEELTYGAWFMAAVVAYLIIPKAGIALLAEFAAGAGETIIMGRFDIATMIYALVQGLACEIIFLIFRYKSRSAMVAMLAGFLTAIATLPIDFAYGYLGEIAGWNLALYIGCRVISGIVVAGLLSYYIVRALDQTGVTKLFRPATKHDYDNL
;
A
#
# COMPACT_ATOMS: atom_id res chain seq x y z
N MET A 1 6.01 22.72 4.29
CA MET A 1 7.09 21.84 3.81
C MET A 1 6.45 20.54 3.34
N HIS A 2 6.58 20.17 2.06
CA HIS A 2 5.91 19.00 1.47
C HIS A 2 6.69 17.68 1.60
N LEU A 3 7.70 17.64 2.48
CA LEU A 3 8.58 16.48 2.64
C LEU A 3 7.82 15.26 3.20
N GLU A 4 6.80 15.51 4.02
CA GLU A 4 5.97 14.46 4.64
C GLU A 4 5.15 13.69 3.60
N GLU A 5 4.76 14.36 2.51
CA GLU A 5 4.01 13.76 1.40
C GLU A 5 4.85 12.78 0.58
N LEU A 6 6.18 12.99 0.54
CA LEU A 6 7.12 12.08 -0.11
C LEU A 6 7.27 10.78 0.66
N THR A 7 7.07 10.78 1.97
CA THR A 7 7.10 9.58 2.82
C THR A 7 5.72 8.93 3.00
N TYR A 8 4.65 9.58 2.53
CA TYR A 8 3.28 9.10 2.74
C TYR A 8 3.03 7.72 2.11
N GLY A 9 3.69 7.40 1.01
CA GLY A 9 3.67 6.06 0.40
C GLY A 9 4.16 4.94 1.30
N ALA A 10 4.89 5.23 2.38
CA ALA A 10 5.28 4.23 3.36
C ALA A 10 4.08 3.71 4.17
N TRP A 11 3.03 4.54 4.35
CA TRP A 11 1.87 4.22 5.17
C TRP A 11 1.03 3.07 4.59
N PHE A 12 0.89 3.04 3.27
CA PHE A 12 0.13 1.98 2.58
C PHE A 12 1.04 0.94 1.89
N MET A 13 2.31 0.90 2.30
CA MET A 13 3.30 -0.06 1.80
C MET A 13 2.98 -1.49 2.28
N ALA A 14 2.40 -1.62 3.48
CA ALA A 14 2.12 -2.90 4.09
C ALA A 14 1.11 -3.72 3.26
N ALA A 15 0.06 -3.08 2.72
CA ALA A 15 -0.90 -3.69 1.81
C ALA A 15 -0.21 -4.31 0.58
N VAL A 16 0.65 -3.51 -0.08
CA VAL A 16 1.28 -3.90 -1.34
C VAL A 16 2.28 -5.01 -1.12
N VAL A 17 3.12 -4.90 -0.08
CA VAL A 17 4.09 -5.94 0.28
C VAL A 17 3.38 -7.24 0.63
N ALA A 18 2.34 -7.20 1.47
CA ALA A 18 1.61 -8.39 1.89
C ALA A 18 0.96 -9.10 0.70
N TYR A 19 0.32 -8.37 -0.21
CA TYR A 19 -0.25 -8.94 -1.44
C TYR A 19 0.80 -9.55 -2.36
N LEU A 20 1.95 -8.90 -2.55
CA LEU A 20 3.03 -9.41 -3.40
C LEU A 20 3.61 -10.73 -2.86
N ILE A 21 3.61 -10.91 -1.54
CA ILE A 21 3.99 -12.18 -0.89
C ILE A 21 2.85 -13.20 -1.06
N ILE A 22 1.63 -12.84 -0.67
CA ILE A 22 0.43 -13.70 -0.66
C ILE A 22 -0.66 -13.08 -1.56
N PRO A 23 -0.77 -13.48 -2.84
CA PRO A 23 -1.74 -12.91 -3.77
C PRO A 23 -3.11 -13.56 -3.58
N LYS A 24 -3.73 -13.30 -2.43
CA LYS A 24 -5.08 -13.77 -2.10
C LYS A 24 -5.97 -12.58 -1.79
N ALA A 25 -7.27 -12.77 -2.02
CA ALA A 25 -8.28 -11.80 -1.67
C ALA A 25 -8.27 -11.52 -0.16
N GLY A 26 -8.36 -10.25 0.20
CA GLY A 26 -8.39 -9.71 1.55
C GLY A 26 -7.02 -9.52 2.20
N ILE A 27 -5.92 -9.94 1.57
CA ILE A 27 -4.59 -9.83 2.19
C ILE A 27 -4.15 -8.38 2.31
N ALA A 28 -4.41 -7.54 1.30
CA ALA A 28 -3.98 -6.15 1.35
C ALA A 28 -4.76 -5.39 2.43
N LEU A 29 -6.07 -5.63 2.50
CA LEU A 29 -6.94 -5.05 3.53
C LEU A 29 -6.53 -5.47 4.95
N LEU A 30 -6.28 -6.77 5.17
CA LEU A 30 -5.89 -7.29 6.48
C LEU A 30 -4.52 -6.76 6.92
N ALA A 31 -3.57 -6.64 5.99
CA ALA A 31 -2.24 -6.11 6.28
C ALA A 31 -2.29 -4.64 6.72
N GLU A 32 -3.06 -3.80 6.02
CA GLU A 32 -3.24 -2.40 6.41
C GLU A 32 -4.00 -2.25 7.71
N PHE A 33 -5.07 -3.01 7.89
CA PHE A 33 -5.81 -2.98 9.14
C PHE A 33 -4.93 -3.38 10.34
N ALA A 34 -4.09 -4.41 10.16
CA ALA A 34 -3.12 -4.83 11.17
C ALA A 34 -2.03 -3.77 11.40
N ALA A 35 -1.57 -3.07 10.36
CA ALA A 35 -0.61 -1.98 10.48
C ALA A 35 -1.18 -0.81 11.30
N GLY A 36 -2.40 -0.35 10.98
CA GLY A 36 -3.08 0.70 11.73
C GLY A 36 -3.41 0.31 13.18
N ALA A 37 -3.78 -0.96 13.42
CA ALA A 37 -3.94 -1.47 14.78
C ALA A 37 -2.61 -1.52 15.55
N GLY A 38 -1.52 -1.93 14.89
CA GLY A 38 -0.18 -1.93 15.47
C GLY A 38 0.28 -0.53 15.87
N GLU A 39 0.04 0.46 15.02
CA GLU A 39 0.32 1.86 15.32
C GLU A 39 -0.44 2.36 16.54
N THR A 40 -1.74 2.07 16.61
CA THR A 40 -2.60 2.39 17.75
C THR A 40 -2.06 1.82 19.07
N ILE A 41 -1.59 0.58 19.03
CA ILE A 41 -0.99 -0.10 20.20
C ILE A 41 0.31 0.60 20.60
N ILE A 42 1.19 0.90 19.64
CA ILE A 42 2.50 1.54 19.90
C ILE A 42 2.33 2.96 20.44
N MET A 43 1.40 3.72 19.88
CA MET A 43 1.10 5.09 20.31
C MET A 43 0.32 5.14 21.63
N GLY A 44 -0.25 4.01 22.08
CA GLY A 44 -1.05 3.93 23.30
C GLY A 44 -2.33 4.77 23.26
N ARG A 45 -2.77 5.17 22.06
CA ARG A 45 -3.96 5.99 21.82
C ARG A 45 -4.74 5.40 20.68
N PHE A 46 -6.00 5.08 20.95
CA PHE A 46 -6.91 4.58 19.93
C PHE A 46 -7.42 5.73 19.07
N ASP A 47 -6.76 5.92 17.93
CA ASP A 47 -7.17 6.93 16.96
C ASP A 47 -8.08 6.32 15.90
N ILE A 48 -9.38 6.65 16.01
CA ILE A 48 -10.40 6.15 15.08
C ILE A 48 -10.10 6.60 13.65
N ALA A 49 -9.51 7.79 13.47
CA ALA A 49 -9.19 8.29 12.14
C ALA A 49 -8.12 7.41 11.49
N THR A 50 -7.03 7.06 12.19
CA THR A 50 -6.00 6.14 11.67
C THR A 50 -6.58 4.81 11.20
N MET A 51 -7.52 4.22 11.95
CA MET A 51 -8.20 2.98 11.51
C MET A 51 -9.08 3.16 10.28
N ILE A 52 -9.76 4.30 10.14
CA ILE A 52 -10.55 4.61 8.93
C ILE A 52 -9.61 4.76 7.73
N TYR A 53 -8.50 5.48 7.88
CA TYR A 53 -7.49 5.60 6.83
C TYR A 53 -6.93 4.24 6.41
N ALA A 54 -6.51 3.42 7.37
CA ALA A 54 -6.00 2.08 7.10
C ALA A 54 -7.01 1.19 6.36
N LEU A 55 -8.29 1.24 6.75
CA LEU A 55 -9.35 0.50 6.06
C LEU A 55 -9.55 0.96 4.62
N VAL A 56 -9.63 2.27 4.38
CA VAL A 56 -9.84 2.80 3.02
C VAL A 56 -8.62 2.56 2.15
N GLN A 57 -7.42 2.72 2.69
CA GLN A 57 -6.16 2.45 1.98
C GLN A 57 -6.03 0.97 1.60
N GLY A 58 -6.30 0.08 2.55
CA GLY A 58 -6.32 -1.36 2.30
C GLY A 58 -7.36 -1.76 1.26
N LEU A 59 -8.56 -1.16 1.32
CA LEU A 59 -9.65 -1.42 0.37
C LEU A 59 -9.32 -0.90 -1.04
N ALA A 60 -8.70 0.28 -1.16
CA ALA A 60 -8.24 0.82 -2.42
C ALA A 60 -7.18 -0.07 -3.09
N CYS A 61 -6.19 -0.52 -2.32
CA CYS A 61 -5.20 -1.51 -2.78
C CYS A 61 -5.89 -2.81 -3.25
N GLU A 62 -6.80 -3.33 -2.44
CA GLU A 62 -7.53 -4.57 -2.72
C GLU A 62 -8.36 -4.49 -4.01
N ILE A 63 -8.98 -3.34 -4.30
CA ILE A 63 -9.74 -3.13 -5.56
C ILE A 63 -8.82 -3.29 -6.78
N ILE A 64 -7.61 -2.74 -6.75
CA ILE A 64 -6.67 -2.93 -7.88
C ILE A 64 -6.32 -4.41 -8.01
N PHE A 65 -5.99 -5.08 -6.92
CA PHE A 65 -5.65 -6.51 -6.96
C PHE A 65 -6.83 -7.37 -7.44
N LEU A 66 -8.05 -7.02 -7.08
CA LEU A 66 -9.29 -7.63 -7.54
C LEU A 66 -9.49 -7.45 -9.06
N ILE A 67 -9.22 -6.25 -9.61
CA ILE A 67 -9.29 -5.99 -11.06
C ILE A 67 -8.35 -6.94 -11.83
N PHE A 68 -7.15 -7.17 -11.30
CA PHE A 68 -6.19 -8.13 -11.85
C PHE A 68 -6.45 -9.58 -11.40
N ARG A 69 -7.59 -9.86 -10.76
CA ARG A 69 -8.04 -11.17 -10.27
C ARG A 69 -7.01 -11.89 -9.39
N TYR A 70 -6.16 -11.15 -8.69
CA TYR A 70 -5.06 -11.68 -7.89
C TYR A 70 -4.04 -12.55 -8.68
N LYS A 71 -4.02 -12.44 -10.02
CA LYS A 71 -3.16 -13.25 -10.89
C LYS A 71 -1.84 -12.57 -11.22
N SER A 72 -1.74 -11.26 -11.04
CA SER A 72 -0.57 -10.48 -11.40
C SER A 72 0.15 -9.93 -10.18
N ARG A 73 1.45 -10.22 -10.09
CA ARG A 73 2.39 -9.66 -9.11
C ARG A 73 3.41 -8.72 -9.77
N SER A 74 3.07 -8.13 -10.92
CA SER A 74 4.01 -7.26 -11.63
C SER A 74 4.20 -5.93 -10.91
N ALA A 75 5.36 -5.29 -11.12
CA ALA A 75 5.63 -3.96 -10.58
C ALA A 75 4.55 -2.94 -10.98
N MET A 76 4.00 -3.07 -12.19
CA MET A 76 2.92 -2.22 -12.68
C MET A 76 1.65 -2.33 -11.81
N VAL A 77 1.27 -3.52 -11.36
CA VAL A 77 0.09 -3.70 -10.50
C VAL A 77 0.33 -3.12 -9.11
N ALA A 78 1.55 -3.28 -8.58
CA ALA A 78 1.95 -2.64 -7.31
C ALA A 78 1.91 -1.10 -7.40
N MET A 79 2.41 -0.53 -8.50
CA MET A 79 2.35 0.90 -8.77
C MET A 79 0.91 1.42 -8.91
N LEU A 80 0.04 0.68 -9.60
CA LEU A 80 -1.37 1.03 -9.74
C LEU A 80 -2.12 0.97 -8.40
N ALA A 81 -1.80 -0.01 -7.55
CA ALA A 81 -2.35 -0.10 -6.21
C ALA A 81 -1.95 1.13 -5.37
N GLY A 82 -0.67 1.48 -5.35
CA GLY A 82 -0.19 2.68 -4.67
C GLY A 82 -0.80 3.97 -5.23
N PHE A 83 -0.98 4.06 -6.55
CA PHE A 83 -1.65 5.19 -7.20
C PHE A 83 -3.11 5.34 -6.78
N LEU A 84 -3.90 4.26 -6.84
CA LEU A 84 -5.31 4.32 -6.46
C LEU A 84 -5.47 4.67 -4.99
N THR A 85 -4.63 4.09 -4.12
CA THR A 85 -4.65 4.37 -2.69
C THR A 85 -4.32 5.82 -2.38
N ALA A 86 -3.32 6.39 -3.05
CA ALA A 86 -2.97 7.81 -2.91
C ALA A 86 -4.13 8.74 -3.31
N ILE A 87 -4.94 8.35 -4.30
CA ILE A 87 -6.14 9.10 -4.72
C ILE A 87 -7.30 8.87 -3.76
N ALA A 88 -7.48 7.64 -3.28
CA ALA A 88 -8.58 7.26 -2.39
C ALA A 88 -8.49 7.95 -1.02
N THR A 89 -7.29 8.36 -0.58
CA THR A 89 -7.11 9.12 0.65
C THR A 89 -7.51 10.60 0.52
N LEU A 90 -7.37 11.21 -0.66
CA LEU A 90 -7.68 12.63 -0.89
C LEU A 90 -9.09 13.08 -0.45
N PRO A 91 -10.19 12.34 -0.75
CA PRO A 91 -11.50 12.73 -0.26
C PRO A 91 -11.62 12.63 1.27
N ILE A 92 -10.86 11.76 1.93
CA ILE A 92 -10.80 11.68 3.39
C ILE A 92 -10.09 12.92 3.95
N ASP A 93 -8.94 13.29 3.38
CA ASP A 93 -8.24 14.51 3.78
C ASP A 93 -9.15 15.75 3.62
N PHE A 94 -9.98 15.76 2.57
CA PHE A 94 -10.93 16.85 2.33
C PHE A 94 -12.04 16.88 3.38
N ALA A 95 -12.59 15.72 3.73
CA ALA A 95 -13.63 15.59 4.75
C ALA A 95 -13.14 15.96 6.16
N TYR A 96 -11.88 15.68 6.48
CA TYR A 96 -11.25 16.08 7.75
C TYR A 96 -10.81 17.55 7.80
N GLY A 97 -11.04 18.32 6.72
CA GLY A 97 -10.76 19.76 6.68
C GLY A 97 -9.30 20.12 6.42
N TYR A 98 -8.41 19.14 6.21
CA TYR A 98 -7.00 19.39 5.90
C TYR A 98 -6.80 20.18 4.60
N LEU A 99 -7.77 20.13 3.67
CA LEU A 99 -7.71 20.83 2.39
C LEU A 99 -8.42 22.20 2.38
N GLY A 100 -9.11 22.59 3.46
CA GLY A 100 -9.99 23.77 3.47
C GLY A 100 -9.30 25.12 3.38
N GLU A 101 -8.04 25.22 3.83
CA GLU A 101 -7.28 26.47 3.91
C GLU A 101 -6.12 26.56 2.89
N ILE A 102 -6.01 25.59 1.99
CA ILE A 102 -4.85 25.43 1.11
C ILE A 102 -5.11 26.10 -0.26
N ALA A 103 -4.27 27.06 -0.65
CA ALA A 103 -4.32 27.68 -1.98
C ALA A 103 -4.21 26.61 -3.09
N GLY A 104 -5.00 26.75 -4.17
CA GLY A 104 -5.12 25.70 -5.20
C GLY A 104 -3.81 25.23 -5.84
N TRP A 105 -2.80 26.11 -5.95
CA TRP A 105 -1.47 25.74 -6.44
C TRP A 105 -0.72 24.80 -5.47
N ASN A 106 -0.91 24.99 -4.17
CA ASN A 106 -0.29 24.20 -3.12
C ASN A 106 -0.98 22.83 -2.98
N LEU A 107 -2.29 22.80 -3.28
CA LEU A 107 -3.06 21.57 -3.35
C LEU A 107 -2.60 20.66 -4.50
N ALA A 108 -2.34 21.25 -5.68
CA ALA A 108 -1.84 20.49 -6.83
C ALA A 108 -0.46 19.86 -6.55
N LEU A 109 0.43 20.59 -5.87
CA LEU A 109 1.73 20.07 -5.44
C LEU A 109 1.59 18.95 -4.40
N TYR A 110 0.70 19.13 -3.43
CA TYR A 110 0.40 18.11 -2.42
C TYR A 110 -0.06 16.79 -3.04
N ILE A 111 -1.07 16.86 -3.92
CA ILE A 111 -1.59 15.70 -4.64
C ILE A 111 -0.49 15.07 -5.52
N GLY A 112 0.27 15.90 -6.24
CA GLY A 112 1.36 15.43 -7.10
C GLY A 112 2.43 14.66 -6.31
N CYS A 113 2.91 15.22 -5.20
CA CYS A 113 3.89 14.57 -4.34
C CYS A 113 3.37 13.27 -3.73
N ARG A 114 2.12 13.25 -3.23
CA ARG A 114 1.49 12.07 -2.65
C ARG A 114 1.31 10.94 -3.65
N VAL A 115 0.86 11.27 -4.86
CA VAL A 115 0.70 10.30 -5.95
C VAL A 115 2.04 9.72 -6.38
N ILE A 116 3.07 10.56 -6.54
CA ILE A 116 4.43 10.11 -6.88
C ILE A 116 4.96 9.20 -5.77
N SER A 117 4.77 9.57 -4.50
CA SER A 117 5.15 8.74 -3.35
C SER A 117 4.42 7.41 -3.36
N GLY A 118 3.11 7.38 -3.61
CA GLY A 118 2.36 6.12 -3.69
C GLY A 118 2.85 5.19 -4.80
N ILE A 119 3.12 5.73 -5.99
CA ILE A 119 3.65 4.94 -7.10
C ILE A 119 5.05 4.39 -6.79
N VAL A 120 5.95 5.26 -6.33
CA VAL A 120 7.38 4.94 -6.19
C VAL A 120 7.65 4.18 -4.89
N VAL A 121 7.18 4.70 -3.76
CA VAL A 121 7.44 4.15 -2.42
C VAL A 121 6.51 2.97 -2.15
N ALA A 122 5.19 3.14 -2.26
CA ALA A 122 4.29 2.02 -1.96
C ALA A 122 4.30 0.95 -3.06
N GLY A 123 4.45 1.34 -4.33
CA GLY A 123 4.46 0.41 -5.46
C GLY A 123 5.84 -0.17 -5.78
N LEU A 124 6.73 0.66 -6.32
CA LEU A 124 8.00 0.21 -6.90
C LEU A 124 8.98 -0.31 -5.84
N LEU A 125 9.13 0.41 -4.72
CA LEU A 125 10.04 0.02 -3.65
C LEU A 125 9.57 -1.27 -2.96
N SER A 126 8.27 -1.41 -2.67
CA SER A 126 7.68 -2.67 -2.18
C SER A 126 7.98 -3.85 -3.08
N TYR A 127 7.88 -3.64 -4.40
CA TYR A 127 8.18 -4.69 -5.38
C TYR A 127 9.65 -5.13 -5.32
N TYR A 128 10.59 -4.17 -5.22
CA TYR A 128 12.01 -4.49 -5.07
C TYR A 128 12.32 -5.18 -3.73
N ILE A 129 11.71 -4.73 -2.63
CA ILE A 129 11.87 -5.36 -1.32
C ILE A 129 11.40 -6.82 -1.39
N VAL A 130 10.22 -7.09 -1.94
CA VAL A 130 9.72 -8.47 -2.07
C VAL A 130 10.58 -9.30 -3.00
N ARG A 131 11.13 -8.72 -4.08
CA ARG A 131 12.10 -9.43 -4.93
C ARG A 131 13.40 -9.77 -4.20
N ALA A 132 13.92 -8.86 -3.37
CA ALA A 132 15.10 -9.13 -2.57
C ALA A 132 14.83 -10.23 -1.52
N LEU A 133 13.67 -10.20 -0.86
CA LEU A 133 13.22 -11.25 0.05
C LEU A 133 13.02 -12.60 -0.65
N ASP A 134 12.70 -12.60 -1.95
CA ASP A 134 12.62 -13.82 -2.73
C ASP A 134 13.97 -14.45 -3.03
N GLN A 135 15.00 -13.62 -3.20
CA GLN A 135 16.37 -14.10 -3.36
C GLN A 135 16.92 -14.73 -2.08
N THR A 136 16.44 -14.33 -0.91
CA THR A 136 16.83 -14.97 0.37
C THR A 136 16.09 -16.27 0.64
N GLY A 137 15.10 -16.63 -0.18
CA GLY A 137 14.36 -17.90 -0.08
C GLY A 137 13.28 -17.93 1.01
N VAL A 138 13.13 -16.88 1.82
CA VAL A 138 12.15 -16.79 2.91
C VAL A 138 10.70 -16.84 2.40
N THR A 139 10.46 -16.31 1.20
CA THR A 139 9.13 -16.27 0.57
C THR A 139 8.74 -17.59 -0.11
N LYS A 140 9.63 -18.59 -0.20
CA LYS A 140 9.30 -19.91 -0.78
C LYS A 140 8.19 -20.62 -0.01
N LEU A 141 8.08 -20.39 1.30
CA LEU A 141 7.05 -20.98 2.17
C LEU A 141 5.64 -20.45 1.88
N PHE A 142 5.52 -19.25 1.30
CA PHE A 142 4.24 -18.57 1.09
C PHE A 142 3.83 -18.48 -0.39
N ARG A 143 4.71 -18.90 -1.31
CA ARG A 143 4.39 -19.03 -2.74
C ARG A 143 3.73 -20.38 -3.03
N PRO A 144 2.77 -20.44 -3.96
CA PRO A 144 2.38 -21.71 -4.58
C PRO A 144 3.61 -22.36 -5.22
N ALA A 145 3.83 -23.65 -4.97
CA ALA A 145 4.94 -24.40 -5.56
C ALA A 145 4.96 -24.21 -7.08
N THR A 146 6.12 -23.82 -7.62
CA THR A 146 6.28 -23.65 -9.07
C THR A 146 6.70 -24.99 -9.67
N LYS A 147 6.47 -25.25 -10.96
CA LYS A 147 6.95 -26.48 -11.63
C LYS A 147 8.45 -26.74 -11.40
N HIS A 148 9.25 -25.69 -11.27
CA HIS A 148 10.68 -25.77 -10.95
C HIS A 148 10.99 -26.32 -9.53
N ASP A 149 10.04 -26.27 -8.59
CA ASP A 149 10.16 -26.93 -7.28
C ASP A 149 9.82 -28.43 -7.36
N TYR A 150 9.00 -28.84 -8.35
CA TYR A 150 8.68 -30.25 -8.62
C TYR A 150 9.77 -30.94 -9.43
N ASP A 151 10.42 -30.24 -10.36
CA ASP A 151 11.48 -30.80 -11.22
C ASP A 151 12.81 -31.05 -10.46
N ASN A 152 12.91 -30.59 -9.21
CA ASN A 152 14.09 -30.76 -8.34
C ASN A 152 13.87 -31.81 -7.22
N LEU A 153 12.79 -32.61 -7.29
CA LEU A 153 12.53 -33.78 -6.45
C LEU A 153 12.87 -35.07 -7.19
#